data_AF-G5C659-F1
#
_entry.id   AF-G5C659-F1
#
_cell.length_a   1.000
_cell.length_b   1.000
_cell.length_c   1.000
_cell.angle_alpha   90.00
_cell.angle_beta   90.00
_cell.angle_gamma   90.00
#
_symmetry.space_group_name_H-M   'P 1'
#
loop_
_entity.id
_entity.type
_entity.pdbx_description
1 polymer ?
#
loop_
_entity_poly.entity_id
_entity_poly.type
_entity_poly.pdbx_seq_one_letter_code
_entity_poly.pdbx_strand_id
1 'polypeptide(L)'
;MAESTDVAGLQESFRKFAIHGDPKASGQEMNGKNWAKLCKDCKVADGKAVTGTDVDIVFSKVKGKSARVINYEEFKKAGRALAPKRFKGKSKEEAFDAICQLVAGKEPANLGVTKAKTGGAVERLTDTSKYTGSHKERFDESGKGKGIAGRQDILDDSGYVSAYKNAGTYDAKVKK
;
A
#
# COMPACT_ATOMS: atom_id res chain seq x y z
N MET A 1 -27.16 -3.26 26.20
CA MET A 1 -26.06 -2.29 26.01
C MET A 1 -24.85 -2.87 25.26
N ALA A 2 -24.90 -4.08 24.69
CA ALA A 2 -23.75 -4.74 24.03
C ALA A 2 -23.73 -4.63 22.49
N GLU A 3 -24.86 -4.32 21.83
CA GLU A 3 -24.93 -4.27 20.36
C GLU A 3 -24.09 -3.16 19.72
N SER A 4 -23.81 -2.07 20.45
CA SER A 4 -23.08 -0.92 19.91
C SER A 4 -21.55 -1.09 19.90
N THR A 5 -21.00 -1.93 20.79
CA THR A 5 -19.55 -2.16 20.91
C THR A 5 -19.01 -3.12 19.85
N ASP A 6 -19.77 -4.16 19.50
CA ASP A 6 -19.37 -5.14 18.48
C ASP A 6 -19.33 -4.51 17.07
N VAL A 7 -20.25 -3.59 16.78
CA VAL A 7 -20.31 -2.87 15.49
C VAL A 7 -19.13 -1.88 15.35
N ALA A 8 -18.75 -1.21 16.44
CA ALA A 8 -17.60 -0.31 16.45
C ALA A 8 -16.28 -1.08 16.20
N GLY A 9 -16.10 -2.21 16.89
CA GLY A 9 -14.94 -3.09 16.68
C GLY A 9 -14.87 -3.67 15.27
N LEU A 10 -16.02 -4.01 14.67
CA LEU A 10 -16.10 -4.48 13.28
C LEU A 10 -15.70 -3.39 12.28
N GLN A 11 -16.18 -2.16 12.47
CA GLN A 11 -15.84 -1.04 11.58
C GLN A 11 -14.36 -0.66 11.69
N GLU A 12 -13.79 -0.73 12.90
CA GLU A 12 -12.36 -0.51 13.09
C GLU A 12 -11.53 -1.56 12.33
N SER A 13 -11.84 -2.85 12.50
CA SER A 13 -11.19 -3.92 11.75
C SER A 13 -11.35 -3.74 10.25
N PHE A 14 -12.54 -3.39 9.75
CA PHE A 14 -12.74 -3.07 8.34
C PHE A 14 -11.76 -1.99 7.85
N ARG A 15 -11.62 -0.87 8.58
CA ARG A 15 -10.69 0.21 8.23
C ARG A 15 -9.24 -0.27 8.18
N LYS A 16 -8.81 -1.05 9.18
CA LYS A 16 -7.45 -1.61 9.25
C LYS A 16 -7.13 -2.51 8.06
N PHE A 17 -8.06 -3.37 7.66
CA PHE A 17 -7.89 -4.20 6.45
C PHE A 17 -8.04 -3.38 5.16
N ALA A 18 -8.88 -2.35 5.13
CA ALA A 18 -9.09 -1.51 3.95
C ALA A 18 -7.81 -0.77 3.53
N ILE A 19 -7.08 -0.19 4.48
CA ILE A 19 -5.82 0.53 4.22
C ILE A 19 -4.59 -0.39 4.08
N HIS A 20 -4.77 -1.70 4.27
CA HIS A 20 -3.66 -2.63 4.27
C HIS A 20 -3.00 -2.73 2.89
N GLY A 21 -1.70 -2.43 2.82
CA GLY A 21 -0.90 -2.51 1.59
C GLY A 21 -1.08 -1.34 0.63
N ASP A 22 -1.93 -0.35 0.94
CA ASP A 22 -2.06 0.90 0.20
C ASP A 22 -2.15 2.10 1.17
N PRO A 23 -1.03 2.81 1.41
CA PRO A 23 -1.00 3.92 2.35
C PRO A 23 -1.82 5.15 1.90
N LYS A 24 -2.31 5.17 0.65
CA LYS A 24 -3.16 6.27 0.13
C LYS A 24 -4.65 5.96 0.28
N ALA A 25 -5.03 4.74 0.67
CA ALA A 25 -6.42 4.37 0.83
C ALA A 25 -7.07 5.12 2.00
N SER A 26 -8.31 5.58 1.81
CA SER A 26 -9.07 6.34 2.82
C SER A 26 -9.65 5.46 3.95
N GLY A 27 -9.57 4.14 3.82
CA GLY A 27 -10.18 3.18 4.74
C GLY A 27 -11.71 3.08 4.63
N GLN A 28 -12.32 3.73 3.63
CA GLN A 28 -13.77 3.69 3.39
C GLN A 28 -14.19 2.49 2.51
N GLU A 29 -13.27 2.00 1.69
CA GLU A 29 -13.50 0.92 0.72
C GLU A 29 -12.42 -0.15 0.83
N MET A 30 -12.78 -1.38 0.53
CA MET A 30 -11.90 -2.55 0.63
C MET A 30 -11.82 -3.28 -0.72
N ASN A 31 -10.60 -3.57 -1.18
CA ASN A 31 -10.39 -4.37 -2.39
C ASN A 31 -10.55 -5.88 -2.12
N GLY A 32 -10.67 -6.66 -3.20
CA GLY A 32 -10.88 -8.12 -3.10
C GLY A 32 -9.74 -8.87 -2.39
N LYS A 33 -8.49 -8.42 -2.58
CA LYS A 33 -7.32 -9.02 -1.90
C LYS A 33 -7.41 -8.83 -0.39
N ASN A 34 -7.76 -7.63 0.07
CA ASN A 34 -7.88 -7.30 1.48
C ASN A 34 -9.10 -7.97 2.11
N TRP A 35 -10.20 -8.11 1.38
CA TRP A 35 -11.36 -8.91 1.78
C TRP A 35 -11.00 -10.39 1.97
N ALA A 36 -10.33 -11.00 0.98
CA ALA A 36 -9.88 -12.38 1.09
C ALA A 36 -8.90 -12.59 2.26
N LYS A 37 -8.03 -11.60 2.52
CA LYS A 37 -7.14 -11.60 3.68
C LYS A 37 -7.90 -11.53 5.00
N LEU A 38 -8.88 -10.63 5.12
CA LEU A 38 -9.75 -10.51 6.29
C LEU A 38 -10.45 -11.85 6.57
N CYS A 39 -11.02 -12.48 5.55
CA CYS A 39 -11.70 -13.76 5.73
C CYS A 39 -10.76 -14.87 6.22
N LYS A 40 -9.50 -14.88 5.78
CA LYS A 40 -8.48 -15.83 6.23
C LYS A 40 -7.98 -15.53 7.64
N ASP A 41 -7.52 -14.31 7.90
CA ASP A 41 -6.95 -13.89 9.19
C ASP A 41 -7.99 -14.00 10.32
N CYS A 42 -9.25 -13.70 10.01
CA CYS A 42 -10.36 -13.80 10.96
C CYS A 42 -10.96 -15.21 11.07
N LYS A 43 -10.49 -16.18 10.27
CA LYS A 43 -11.03 -17.56 10.21
C LYS A 43 -12.52 -17.63 9.82
N VAL A 44 -13.00 -16.64 9.08
CA VAL A 44 -14.32 -16.67 8.42
C VAL A 44 -14.31 -17.70 7.30
N ALA A 45 -13.22 -17.72 6.50
CA ALA A 45 -12.93 -18.80 5.59
C ALA A 45 -12.26 -19.94 6.37
N ASP A 46 -13.01 -21.01 6.63
CA ASP A 46 -12.53 -22.19 7.37
C ASP A 46 -11.90 -23.26 6.46
N GLY A 47 -11.95 -23.05 5.14
CA GLY A 47 -11.46 -24.02 4.15
C GLY A 47 -12.33 -25.27 4.03
N LYS A 48 -13.47 -25.33 4.73
CA LYS A 48 -14.40 -26.47 4.73
C LYS A 48 -15.77 -26.05 4.20
N ALA A 49 -16.45 -25.18 4.93
CA ALA A 49 -17.79 -24.69 4.58
C ALA A 49 -17.71 -23.38 3.79
N VAL A 50 -16.69 -22.57 4.05
CA VAL A 50 -16.38 -21.34 3.31
C VAL A 50 -14.96 -21.46 2.78
N THR A 51 -14.86 -21.66 1.46
CA THR A 51 -13.58 -21.76 0.75
C THR A 51 -13.13 -20.38 0.23
N GLY A 52 -11.87 -20.27 -0.21
CA GLY A 52 -11.38 -19.05 -0.87
C GLY A 52 -12.23 -18.67 -2.08
N THR A 53 -12.65 -19.67 -2.88
CA THR A 53 -13.54 -19.46 -4.02
C THR A 53 -14.90 -18.88 -3.60
N ASP A 54 -15.48 -19.34 -2.49
CA ASP A 54 -16.73 -18.78 -1.96
C ASP A 54 -16.58 -17.30 -1.59
N VAL A 55 -15.44 -16.95 -0.99
CA VAL A 55 -15.11 -15.57 -0.58
C VAL A 55 -15.03 -14.66 -1.80
N ASP A 56 -14.36 -15.10 -2.88
CA ASP A 56 -14.24 -14.35 -4.13
C ASP A 56 -15.57 -14.23 -4.90
N ILE A 57 -16.39 -15.28 -4.88
CA ILE A 57 -17.74 -15.27 -5.46
C ILE A 57 -18.63 -14.26 -4.73
N VAL A 58 -18.63 -14.28 -3.39
CA VAL A 58 -19.44 -13.34 -2.59
C VAL A 58 -18.99 -11.91 -2.82
N PHE A 59 -17.69 -11.64 -2.83
CA PHE A 59 -17.15 -10.32 -3.16
C PHE A 59 -17.66 -9.83 -4.52
N SER A 60 -17.59 -10.70 -5.52
CA SER A 60 -18.02 -10.38 -6.88
C SER A 60 -19.52 -10.17 -7.01
N LYS A 61 -20.32 -10.79 -6.13
CA LYS A 61 -21.78 -10.65 -6.09
C LYS A 61 -22.23 -9.37 -5.41
N VAL A 62 -21.55 -8.93 -4.35
CA VAL A 62 -21.97 -7.74 -3.57
C VAL A 62 -21.45 -6.44 -4.15
N LYS A 63 -20.31 -6.46 -4.85
CA LYS A 63 -19.71 -5.27 -5.45
C LYS A 63 -20.52 -4.79 -6.66
N GLY A 64 -20.51 -3.48 -6.90
CA GLY A 64 -21.05 -2.91 -8.14
C GLY A 64 -20.44 -3.53 -9.40
N LYS A 65 -21.20 -3.51 -10.51
CA LYS A 65 -20.72 -4.00 -11.81
C LYS A 65 -19.43 -3.25 -12.18
N SER A 66 -18.37 -3.99 -12.53
CA SER A 66 -17.03 -3.45 -12.82
C SER A 66 -16.26 -2.81 -11.64
N ALA A 67 -16.84 -2.71 -10.43
CA ALA A 67 -16.13 -2.19 -9.27
C ALA A 67 -14.98 -3.13 -8.85
N ARG A 68 -13.87 -2.56 -8.37
CA ARG A 68 -12.72 -3.30 -7.84
C ARG A 68 -12.67 -3.36 -6.31
N VAL A 69 -13.57 -2.61 -5.67
CA VAL A 69 -13.66 -2.41 -4.23
C VAL A 69 -15.11 -2.55 -3.78
N ILE A 70 -15.29 -2.76 -2.49
CA ILE A 70 -16.59 -2.73 -1.81
C ILE A 70 -16.57 -1.70 -0.68
N ASN A 71 -17.70 -1.03 -0.45
CA ASN A 71 -17.86 -0.16 0.71
C ASN A 71 -18.30 -0.94 1.96
N TYR A 72 -18.43 -0.25 3.10
CA TYR A 72 -18.80 -0.87 4.37
C TYR A 72 -20.20 -1.54 4.36
N GLU A 73 -21.16 -0.99 3.63
CA GLU A 73 -22.50 -1.59 3.52
C GLU A 73 -22.48 -2.88 2.70
N GLU A 74 -21.74 -2.90 1.61
CA GLU A 74 -21.51 -4.10 0.79
C GLU A 74 -20.69 -5.15 1.55
N PHE A 75 -19.73 -4.73 2.37
CA PHE A 75 -19.00 -5.61 3.29
C PHE A 75 -19.94 -6.31 4.29
N LYS A 76 -20.87 -5.57 4.92
CA LYS A 76 -21.89 -6.19 5.80
C LYS A 76 -22.78 -7.17 5.03
N LYS A 77 -23.18 -6.84 3.79
CA LYS A 77 -23.93 -7.76 2.92
C LYS A 77 -23.12 -9.01 2.58
N ALA A 78 -21.82 -8.90 2.34
CA ALA A 78 -20.93 -10.02 2.11
C ALA A 78 -20.83 -10.95 3.33
N GLY A 79 -20.67 -10.36 4.53
CA GLY A 79 -20.70 -11.11 5.79
C GLY A 79 -22.00 -11.90 5.96
N ARG A 80 -23.16 -11.27 5.71
CA ARG A 80 -24.48 -11.95 5.75
C ARG A 80 -24.62 -13.06 4.72
N ALA A 81 -23.98 -12.95 3.56
CA ALA A 81 -23.98 -13.99 2.55
C ALA A 81 -23.11 -15.21 2.94
N LEU A 82 -22.02 -14.99 3.70
CA LEU A 82 -21.15 -16.05 4.21
C LEU A 82 -21.67 -16.70 5.50
N ALA A 83 -22.40 -15.96 6.34
CA ALA A 83 -22.97 -16.41 7.60
C ALA A 83 -23.69 -17.76 7.53
N PRO A 84 -24.70 -17.98 6.66
CA PRO A 84 -25.43 -19.26 6.60
C PRO A 84 -24.57 -20.41 6.08
N LYS A 85 -23.53 -20.13 5.27
CA LYS A 85 -22.58 -21.16 4.83
C LYS A 85 -21.68 -21.60 5.97
N ARG A 86 -21.20 -20.66 6.79
CA ARG A 86 -20.25 -20.91 7.89
C ARG A 86 -20.90 -21.52 9.12
N PHE A 87 -22.09 -21.04 9.49
CA PHE A 87 -22.81 -21.42 10.70
C PHE A 87 -24.16 -22.04 10.33
N LYS A 88 -24.12 -23.28 9.83
CA LYS A 88 -25.34 -24.04 9.52
C LYS A 88 -26.14 -24.28 10.80
N GLY A 89 -27.46 -24.05 10.75
CA GLY A 89 -28.38 -24.33 11.86
C GLY A 89 -28.59 -23.18 12.85
N LYS A 90 -27.93 -22.03 12.68
CA LYS A 90 -28.22 -20.80 13.44
C LYS A 90 -29.17 -19.89 12.67
N SER A 91 -29.85 -18.98 13.37
CA SER A 91 -30.61 -17.91 12.73
C SER A 91 -29.68 -17.00 11.91
N LYS A 92 -30.23 -16.31 10.91
CA LYS A 92 -29.44 -15.43 10.02
C LYS A 92 -28.72 -14.32 10.79
N GLU A 93 -29.33 -13.84 11.87
CA GLU A 93 -28.82 -12.77 12.72
C GLU A 93 -27.70 -13.29 13.63
N GLU A 94 -27.92 -14.39 14.35
CA GLU A 94 -26.88 -15.01 15.18
C GLU A 94 -25.66 -15.48 14.37
N ALA A 95 -25.89 -15.97 13.15
CA ALA A 95 -24.79 -16.38 12.26
C ALA A 95 -23.98 -15.18 11.77
N PHE A 96 -24.61 -14.02 11.55
CA PHE A 96 -23.93 -12.79 11.18
C PHE A 96 -23.15 -12.22 12.37
N ASP A 97 -23.75 -12.18 13.55
CA ASP A 97 -23.09 -11.72 14.77
C ASP A 97 -21.86 -12.57 15.10
N ALA A 98 -21.94 -13.89 14.90
CA ALA A 98 -20.78 -14.77 15.06
C ALA A 98 -19.66 -14.44 14.06
N ILE A 99 -19.96 -14.00 12.83
CA ILE A 99 -18.93 -13.48 11.90
C ILE A 99 -18.38 -12.15 12.41
N CYS A 100 -19.24 -11.24 12.84
CA CYS A 100 -18.82 -9.94 13.37
C CYS A 100 -17.86 -10.10 14.55
N GLN A 101 -18.17 -10.99 15.49
CA GLN A 101 -17.30 -11.30 16.63
C GLN A 101 -15.95 -11.92 16.22
N LEU A 102 -15.90 -12.71 15.15
CA LEU A 102 -14.64 -13.24 14.64
C LEU A 102 -13.75 -12.17 14.01
N VAL A 103 -14.34 -11.09 13.50
CA VAL A 103 -13.64 -10.02 12.78
C VAL A 103 -13.32 -8.85 13.71
N ALA A 104 -14.22 -8.51 14.64
CA ALA A 104 -14.10 -7.36 15.52
C ALA A 104 -12.79 -7.41 16.33
N GLY A 105 -12.08 -6.27 16.35
CA GLY A 105 -10.79 -6.13 17.05
C GLY A 105 -9.60 -6.82 16.36
N LYS A 106 -9.80 -7.48 15.21
CA LYS A 106 -8.69 -8.07 14.44
C LYS A 106 -8.04 -7.08 13.49
N GLU A 107 -6.77 -7.36 13.22
CA GLU A 107 -5.91 -6.56 12.35
C GLU A 107 -5.26 -7.46 11.30
N PRO A 108 -4.91 -6.92 10.12
CA PRO A 108 -4.20 -7.68 9.09
C PRO A 108 -2.84 -8.14 9.60
N ALA A 109 -2.70 -9.46 9.79
CA ALA A 109 -1.47 -10.04 10.31
C ALA A 109 -0.56 -10.52 9.18
N ASN A 110 0.71 -10.13 9.20
CA ASN A 110 1.70 -10.63 8.26
C ASN A 110 2.27 -11.98 8.74
N LEU A 111 1.42 -13.00 8.84
CA LEU A 111 1.85 -14.35 9.22
C LEU A 111 2.69 -14.96 8.09
N GLY A 112 3.93 -15.37 8.41
CA GLY A 112 4.85 -16.01 7.46
C GLY A 112 5.58 -15.08 6.50
N VAL A 113 5.46 -13.76 6.66
CA VAL A 113 6.26 -12.81 5.87
C VAL A 113 7.61 -12.61 6.56
N THR A 114 8.71 -12.79 5.81
CA THR A 114 10.05 -12.40 6.25
C THR A 114 10.01 -10.91 6.59
N LYS A 115 10.15 -10.55 7.87
CA LYS A 115 10.26 -9.15 8.26
C LYS A 115 11.38 -8.53 7.42
N ALA A 116 11.09 -7.46 6.68
CA ALA A 116 12.10 -6.76 5.93
C ALA A 116 13.19 -6.32 6.93
N LYS A 117 14.37 -6.95 6.84
CA LYS A 117 15.50 -6.57 7.66
C LYS A 117 16.04 -5.27 7.08
N THR A 118 15.60 -4.13 7.60
CA THR A 118 16.34 -2.86 7.52
C THR A 118 17.59 -3.00 8.40
N GLY A 119 18.47 -3.94 8.04
CA GLY A 119 19.74 -4.13 8.71
C GLY A 119 20.75 -3.14 8.14
N GLY A 120 21.76 -2.77 8.93
CA GLY A 120 22.84 -1.87 8.50
C GLY A 120 23.58 -2.32 7.23
N ALA A 121 23.40 -3.57 6.78
CA ALA A 121 23.85 -4.02 5.47
C ALA A 121 23.14 -3.30 4.29
N VAL A 122 21.83 -3.07 4.38
CA VAL A 122 21.07 -2.33 3.35
C VAL A 122 21.49 -0.87 3.37
N GLU A 123 21.57 -0.26 4.55
CA GLU A 123 22.07 1.10 4.74
C GLU A 123 23.47 1.29 4.15
N ARG A 124 24.40 0.35 4.41
CA ARG A 124 25.74 0.36 3.83
C ARG A 124 25.74 0.22 2.30
N LEU A 125 24.81 -0.56 1.74
CA LEU A 125 24.71 -0.77 0.29
C LEU A 125 24.04 0.41 -0.43
N THR A 126 23.21 1.18 0.27
CA THR A 126 22.49 2.35 -0.28
C THR A 126 23.09 3.70 0.12
N ASP A 127 24.20 3.71 0.85
CA ASP A 127 24.91 4.92 1.26
C ASP A 127 25.68 5.53 0.08
N THR A 128 25.09 6.55 -0.54
CA THR A 128 25.67 7.24 -1.71
C THR A 128 26.89 8.08 -1.36
N SER A 129 27.12 8.42 -0.07
CA SER A 129 28.32 9.14 0.36
C SER A 129 29.60 8.32 0.17
N LYS A 130 29.48 7.00 0.16
CA LYS A 130 30.59 6.06 -0.06
C LYS A 130 30.85 5.75 -1.53
N TYR A 131 30.06 6.31 -2.45
CA TYR A 131 30.29 6.13 -3.88
C TYR A 131 31.52 6.94 -4.31
N THR A 132 32.37 6.31 -5.12
CA THR A 132 33.62 6.90 -5.61
C THR A 132 33.63 6.93 -7.15
N GLY A 133 34.55 7.71 -7.71
CA GLY A 133 34.71 7.85 -9.16
C GLY A 133 33.43 8.31 -9.85
N SER A 134 33.15 7.76 -11.04
CA SER A 134 31.98 8.12 -11.85
C SER A 134 30.64 7.80 -11.18
N HIS A 135 30.60 6.90 -10.18
CA HIS A 135 29.39 6.63 -9.43
C HIS A 135 29.02 7.78 -8.47
N LYS A 136 29.98 8.58 -8.01
CA LYS A 136 29.71 9.76 -7.17
C LYS A 136 28.96 10.84 -7.94
N GLU A 137 29.34 11.07 -9.20
CA GLU A 137 28.72 12.10 -10.05
C GLU A 137 27.28 11.77 -10.44
N ARG A 138 26.87 10.50 -10.35
CA ARG A 138 25.54 10.03 -10.75
C ARG A 138 24.43 10.35 -9.78
N PHE A 139 24.73 10.65 -8.52
CA PHE A 139 23.74 10.83 -7.46
C PHE A 139 23.95 12.16 -6.72
N ASP A 140 22.88 12.72 -6.19
CA ASP A 140 22.93 13.87 -5.28
C ASP A 140 23.11 13.42 -3.81
N GLU A 141 23.24 14.40 -2.90
CA GLU A 141 23.44 14.16 -1.48
C GLU A 141 22.25 13.44 -0.81
N SER A 142 21.06 13.50 -1.42
CA SER A 142 19.88 12.75 -0.98
C SER A 142 19.84 11.31 -1.52
N GLY A 143 20.82 10.94 -2.35
CA GLY A 143 20.93 9.64 -3.01
C GLY A 143 20.05 9.50 -4.25
N LYS A 144 19.45 10.59 -4.74
CA LYS A 144 18.66 10.60 -5.97
C LYS A 144 19.55 10.77 -7.19
N GLY A 145 19.25 10.05 -8.26
CA GLY A 145 20.05 10.11 -9.48
C GLY A 145 19.95 11.48 -10.17
N LYS A 146 21.08 12.07 -10.55
CA LYS A 146 21.18 13.35 -11.28
C LYS A 146 20.84 13.24 -12.77
N GLY A 147 20.45 12.07 -13.26
CA GLY A 147 20.08 11.86 -14.66
C GLY A 147 21.25 12.05 -15.63
N ILE A 148 21.02 12.77 -16.74
CA ILE A 148 22.02 13.01 -17.79
C ILE A 148 23.21 13.82 -17.24
N ALA A 149 22.93 14.81 -16.40
CA ALA A 149 23.96 15.67 -15.80
C ALA A 149 25.00 14.91 -14.95
N GLY A 150 24.63 13.74 -14.41
CA GLY A 150 25.55 12.88 -13.66
C GLY A 150 26.21 11.78 -14.49
N ARG A 151 25.92 11.70 -15.80
CA ARG A 151 26.40 10.64 -16.71
C ARG A 151 27.20 11.18 -17.88
N GLN A 152 26.98 12.43 -18.26
CA GLN A 152 27.66 13.09 -19.36
C GLN A 152 28.30 14.38 -18.85
N ASP A 153 29.53 14.61 -19.30
CA ASP A 153 30.17 15.91 -19.16
C ASP A 153 29.58 16.83 -20.22
N ILE A 154 28.66 17.71 -19.81
CA ILE A 154 28.03 18.66 -20.71
C ILE A 154 29.01 19.82 -20.84
N LEU A 155 29.78 19.81 -21.93
CA LEU A 155 30.65 20.91 -22.29
C LEU A 155 29.81 22.09 -22.79
N ASP A 156 30.28 23.30 -22.50
CA ASP A 156 29.67 24.53 -22.97
C ASP A 156 29.90 24.69 -24.48
N ASP A 157 28.84 24.64 -25.28
CA ASP A 157 28.87 24.73 -26.75
C ASP A 157 28.88 26.19 -27.25
N SER A 158 29.13 27.17 -26.37
CA SER A 158 29.14 28.59 -26.73
C SER A 158 30.28 28.99 -27.68
N GLY A 159 31.17 28.05 -28.03
CA GLY A 159 32.35 28.27 -28.84
C GLY A 159 33.47 29.03 -28.12
N TYR A 160 33.31 29.31 -26.83
CA TYR A 160 34.32 29.98 -26.02
C TYR A 160 35.38 29.00 -25.51
N VAL A 161 36.65 29.39 -25.62
CA VAL A 161 37.76 28.59 -25.11
C VAL A 161 37.71 28.58 -23.58
N SER A 162 37.76 27.38 -22.99
CA SER A 162 37.63 27.14 -21.53
C SER A 162 38.58 27.97 -20.64
N ALA A 163 39.72 28.41 -21.18
CA ALA A 163 40.70 29.23 -20.47
C ALA A 163 40.39 30.74 -20.48
N TYR A 164 39.43 31.20 -21.29
CA TYR A 164 39.15 32.62 -21.46
C TYR A 164 38.16 33.12 -20.40
N LYS A 165 38.64 33.99 -19.51
CA LYS A 165 37.90 34.42 -18.31
C LYS A 165 37.04 35.67 -18.48
N ASN A 166 37.11 36.33 -19.65
CA ASN A 166 36.45 37.62 -19.88
C ASN A 166 35.15 37.50 -20.70
N ALA A 167 34.57 36.30 -20.80
CA ALA A 167 33.29 36.07 -21.48
C ALA A 167 32.21 37.00 -20.92
N GLY A 168 31.45 37.69 -21.78
CA GLY A 168 30.37 38.58 -21.36
C GLY A 168 30.80 39.89 -20.68
N THR A 169 32.10 40.22 -20.61
CA THR A 169 32.61 41.45 -19.96
C THR A 169 32.81 42.63 -20.92
N TYR A 170 32.45 42.48 -22.21
CA TYR A 170 32.68 43.50 -23.24
C TYR A 170 31.92 44.79 -22.93
N ASP A 171 30.61 44.70 -22.65
CA ASP A 171 29.77 45.86 -22.31
C ASP A 171 30.20 46.60 -21.04
N ALA A 172 30.87 45.92 -20.11
CA ALA A 172 31.41 46.55 -18.90
C ALA A 172 32.65 47.42 -19.20
N LYS A 173 33.37 47.17 -20.31
CA LYS A 173 34.56 47.95 -20.72
C LYS A 173 34.22 49.12 -21.65
N VAL A 174 33.07 49.12 -22.30
CA VAL A 174 32.73 50.10 -23.36
C VAL A 174 31.90 51.28 -22.82
N LYS A 175 31.47 51.27 -21.55
CA LYS A 175 30.86 52.43 -20.92
C LYS A 175 31.92 53.52 -20.65
N LYS A 176 32.03 54.45 -21.59
CA LYS A 176 32.70 55.74 -21.44
C LYS A 176 31.83 56.71 -20.65
#